data_AF-V9E9B7-F1
#
_entry.id   AF-V9E9B7-F1
#
_cell.length_a   1.000
_cell.length_b   1.000
_cell.length_c   1.000
_cell.angle_alpha   90.00
_cell.angle_beta   90.00
_cell.angle_gamma   90.00
#
_symmetry.space_group_name_H-M   'P 1'
#
loop_
_entity.id
_entity.type
_entity.pdbx_description
1 polymer ?
#
loop_
_entity_poly.entity_id
_entity_poly.type
_entity_poly.pdbx_seq_one_letter_code
_entity_poly.pdbx_strand_id
1 'polypeptide(L)'
;MFYEDHHCTKEDEPLYQHLKDTIDGVDIFENAQIPSIKDYDNETTKLIIFDDLVLEGRKVQAQIGDFYIRGRKAGFSMCYLSQVYYGITKAIRFDAQYCILGRNLTKKDLNMIVREYEGDLNKDELILIYKRATAEPLNTLMIDM
;
A
#
# COMPACT_ATOMS: atom_id res chain seq x y z
N MET A 1 -13.80 -1.92 19.93
CA MET A 1 -13.83 -1.41 18.55
C MET A 1 -13.43 -2.60 17.71
N PHE A 2 -14.37 -3.20 16.99
CA PHE A 2 -14.09 -4.37 16.16
C PHE A 2 -13.46 -3.86 14.87
N TYR A 3 -12.26 -4.36 14.56
CA TYR A 3 -11.48 -4.01 13.39
C TYR A 3 -11.31 -5.32 12.60
N GLU A 4 -11.63 -5.30 11.32
CA GLU A 4 -11.41 -6.45 10.43
C GLU A 4 -10.17 -6.17 9.59
N ASP A 5 -9.23 -7.13 9.57
CA ASP A 5 -7.95 -7.02 8.90
C ASP A 5 -7.92 -7.98 7.70
N HIS A 6 -7.94 -7.43 6.50
CA HIS A 6 -7.96 -8.20 5.26
C HIS A 6 -6.60 -8.11 4.56
N HIS A 7 -5.91 -9.22 4.38
CA HIS A 7 -4.66 -9.26 3.61
C HIS A 7 -4.90 -9.96 2.28
N CYS A 8 -4.62 -9.28 1.18
CA CYS A 8 -4.65 -9.85 -0.16
C CYS A 8 -3.21 -10.12 -0.61
N THR A 9 -2.89 -11.38 -0.89
CA THR A 9 -1.54 -11.82 -1.27
C THR A 9 -1.57 -12.73 -2.49
N LYS A 10 -0.41 -12.92 -3.09
CA LYS A 10 -0.22 -13.81 -4.23
C LYS A 10 -0.06 -15.27 -3.82
N GLU A 11 0.68 -15.55 -2.75
CA GLU A 11 1.11 -16.89 -2.35
C GLU A 11 0.89 -17.11 -0.84
N ASP A 12 0.68 -18.36 -0.42
CA ASP A 12 0.59 -18.72 1.00
C ASP A 12 1.99 -18.67 1.63
N GLU A 13 2.10 -17.98 2.77
CA GLU A 13 3.36 -17.78 3.49
C GLU A 13 3.18 -18.03 4.99
N PRO A 14 4.21 -18.53 5.70
CA PRO A 14 4.17 -18.77 7.14
C PRO A 14 3.75 -17.54 7.96
N LEU A 15 4.08 -16.34 7.48
CA LEU A 15 3.69 -15.08 8.13
C LEU A 15 2.17 -14.92 8.17
N TYR A 16 1.46 -15.18 7.07
CA TYR A 16 0.01 -14.99 7.01
C TYR A 16 -0.74 -15.99 7.88
N GLN A 17 -0.26 -17.24 7.95
CA GLN A 17 -0.83 -18.22 8.88
C GLN A 17 -0.58 -17.81 10.33
N HIS A 18 0.63 -17.32 10.64
CA HIS A 18 0.90 -16.78 11.97
C HIS A 18 -0.01 -15.60 12.32
N LEU A 19 -0.30 -14.70 11.37
CA LEU A 19 -1.23 -13.59 11.58
C LEU A 19 -2.65 -14.09 11.89
N LYS A 20 -3.19 -15.04 11.11
CA LYS A 20 -4.50 -15.66 11.37
C LYS A 20 -4.58 -16.29 12.77
N ASP A 21 -3.51 -16.97 13.19
CA ASP A 21 -3.47 -17.66 14.48
C ASP A 21 -3.33 -16.71 15.67
N THR A 22 -2.82 -15.49 15.44
CA THR A 22 -2.44 -14.55 16.50
C THR A 22 -3.43 -13.38 16.64
N ILE A 23 -4.12 -13.01 15.56
CA ILE A 23 -5.00 -11.85 15.51
C ILE A 23 -6.41 -12.30 15.11
N ASP A 24 -7.38 -12.02 15.97
CA ASP A 24 -8.79 -12.26 15.68
C ASP A 24 -9.29 -11.34 14.57
N GLY A 25 -10.10 -11.87 13.65
CA GLY A 25 -10.71 -11.07 12.57
C GLY A 25 -9.77 -10.79 11.39
N VAL A 26 -8.73 -11.62 11.20
CA VAL A 26 -7.88 -11.59 10.01
C VAL A 26 -8.39 -12.53 8.93
N ASP A 27 -8.68 -11.98 7.75
CA ASP A 27 -8.92 -12.75 6.53
C ASP A 27 -7.72 -12.65 5.59
N ILE A 28 -7.26 -13.78 5.07
CA ILE A 28 -6.21 -13.83 4.04
C ILE A 28 -6.83 -14.29 2.73
N PHE A 29 -6.76 -13.42 1.72
CA PHE A 29 -7.18 -13.68 0.35
C PHE A 29 -5.95 -14.00 -0.51
N GLU A 30 -5.80 -15.26 -0.89
CA GLU A 30 -4.66 -15.75 -1.67
C GLU A 30 -4.95 -15.69 -3.18
N ASN A 31 -3.92 -15.94 -4.01
CA ASN A 31 -4.02 -16.00 -5.47
C ASN A 31 -4.56 -14.70 -6.09
N ALA A 32 -4.19 -13.55 -5.51
CA ALA A 32 -4.63 -12.22 -5.94
C ALA A 32 -6.17 -12.08 -6.02
N GLN A 33 -6.90 -12.83 -5.18
CA GLN A 33 -8.34 -12.67 -5.07
C GLN A 33 -8.66 -11.39 -4.29
N ILE A 34 -9.22 -10.40 -4.99
CA ILE A 34 -9.63 -9.14 -4.38
C ILE A 34 -11.11 -9.24 -4.03
N PRO A 35 -11.51 -9.11 -2.76
CA PRO A 35 -12.91 -9.14 -2.37
C PRO A 35 -13.65 -7.92 -2.91
N SER A 36 -14.98 -7.99 -3.04
CA SER A 36 -15.77 -6.86 -3.51
C SER A 36 -16.14 -5.94 -2.35
N ILE A 37 -15.94 -4.63 -2.50
CA ILE A 37 -16.34 -3.62 -1.51
C ILE A 37 -17.81 -3.76 -1.11
N LYS A 38 -18.67 -4.22 -2.04
CA LYS A 38 -20.12 -4.38 -1.82
C LYS A 38 -20.47 -5.53 -0.88
N ASP A 39 -19.53 -6.42 -0.62
CA ASP A 39 -19.77 -7.60 0.20
C ASP A 39 -19.68 -7.26 1.70
N TYR A 40 -19.31 -6.01 2.02
CA TYR A 40 -19.09 -5.51 3.38
C TYR A 40 -20.06 -4.39 3.73
N ASP A 41 -20.34 -4.27 5.02
CA ASP A 41 -21.10 -3.16 5.59
C ASP A 41 -20.25 -1.89 5.73
N ASN A 42 -20.92 -0.76 6.00
CA ASN A 42 -20.27 0.55 6.09
C ASN A 42 -20.05 0.99 7.56
N GLU A 43 -20.50 0.19 8.53
CA GLU A 43 -20.50 0.53 9.96
C GLU A 43 -19.22 0.05 10.66
N THR A 44 -18.67 -1.07 10.18
CA THR A 44 -17.43 -1.67 10.67
C THR A 44 -16.24 -1.08 9.93
N THR A 45 -15.24 -0.60 10.68
CA THR A 45 -13.98 -0.12 10.11
C THR A 45 -13.08 -1.30 9.76
N LYS A 46 -12.50 -1.27 8.58
CA LYS A 46 -11.73 -2.38 8.00
C LYS A 46 -10.38 -1.86 7.50
N LEU A 47 -9.34 -2.68 7.60
CA LEU A 47 -8.08 -2.46 6.89
C LEU A 47 -7.95 -3.50 5.80
N ILE A 48 -7.56 -3.06 4.61
CA ILE A 48 -7.17 -3.96 3.54
C ILE A 48 -5.72 -3.69 3.12
N ILE A 49 -4.92 -4.74 3.13
CA ILE A 49 -3.50 -4.72 2.74
C ILE A 49 -3.35 -5.50 1.44
N PHE A 50 -2.91 -4.83 0.38
CA PHE A 50 -2.56 -5.44 -0.89
C PHE A 50 -1.05 -5.69 -0.91
N ASP A 51 -0.64 -6.95 -0.76
CA ASP A 51 0.77 -7.33 -0.61
C ASP A 51 1.34 -7.94 -1.90
N ASP A 52 2.41 -7.32 -2.40
CA ASP A 52 3.16 -7.68 -3.62
C ASP A 52 2.30 -7.98 -4.86
N LEU A 53 1.13 -7.35 -4.98
CA LEU A 53 0.23 -7.55 -6.13
C LEU A 53 0.61 -6.70 -7.34
N VAL A 54 1.77 -6.03 -7.33
CA VAL A 54 2.14 -5.01 -8.31
C VAL A 54 2.28 -5.51 -9.75
N LEU A 55 2.60 -6.80 -9.91
CA LEU A 55 2.75 -7.44 -11.22
C LEU A 55 1.46 -8.10 -11.71
N GLU A 56 0.39 -8.06 -10.94
CA GLU A 56 -0.88 -8.69 -11.30
C GLU A 56 -1.56 -8.01 -12.49
N GLY A 57 -2.39 -8.80 -13.18
CA GLY A 57 -3.06 -8.37 -14.40
C GLY A 57 -3.99 -7.17 -14.20
N ARG A 58 -4.35 -6.51 -15.32
CA ARG A 58 -5.19 -5.29 -15.34
C ARG A 58 -6.49 -5.42 -14.54
N LYS A 59 -7.09 -6.60 -14.49
CA LYS A 59 -8.31 -6.87 -13.74
C LYS A 59 -8.09 -6.66 -12.23
N VAL A 60 -7.04 -7.28 -11.68
CA VAL A 60 -6.68 -7.15 -10.26
C VAL A 60 -6.33 -5.70 -9.94
N GLN A 61 -5.50 -5.05 -10.76
CA GLN A 61 -5.15 -3.63 -10.54
C GLN A 61 -6.38 -2.70 -10.58
N ALA A 62 -7.36 -2.99 -11.43
CA ALA A 62 -8.61 -2.22 -11.47
C ALA A 62 -9.44 -2.41 -10.19
N GLN A 63 -9.53 -3.65 -9.68
CA GLN A 63 -10.20 -3.93 -8.41
C GLN A 63 -9.53 -3.20 -7.25
N ILE A 64 -8.19 -3.21 -7.17
CA ILE A 64 -7.45 -2.46 -6.14
C ILE A 64 -7.70 -0.95 -6.30
N GLY A 65 -7.69 -0.43 -7.53
CA GLY A 65 -8.02 0.97 -7.81
C GLY A 65 -9.40 1.38 -7.30
N ASP A 66 -10.41 0.51 -7.43
CA ASP A 66 -11.75 0.77 -6.90
C ASP A 66 -11.74 0.93 -5.36
N PHE A 67 -10.89 0.19 -4.63
CA PHE A 67 -10.71 0.39 -3.19
C PHE A 67 -10.13 1.76 -2.87
N TYR A 68 -9.11 2.20 -3.60
CA TYR A 68 -8.51 3.52 -3.38
C TYR A 68 -9.48 4.67 -3.67
N ILE A 69 -10.34 4.54 -4.69
CA ILE A 69 -11.30 5.59 -5.08
C ILE A 69 -12.56 5.58 -4.18
N ARG A 70 -13.04 4.40 -3.75
CA ARG A 70 -14.38 4.25 -3.15
C ARG A 70 -14.37 3.62 -1.76
N GLY A 71 -13.33 2.88 -1.41
CA GLY A 71 -13.23 2.09 -0.18
C GLY A 71 -13.42 2.91 1.10
N ARG A 72 -12.90 4.14 1.14
CA ARG A 72 -13.04 5.01 2.33
C ARG A 72 -14.49 5.25 2.73
N LYS A 73 -15.41 5.38 1.77
CA LYS A 73 -16.84 5.58 2.05
C LYS A 73 -17.52 4.34 2.63
N ALA A 74 -16.91 3.17 2.43
CA ALA A 74 -17.34 1.88 2.96
C ALA A 74 -16.54 1.46 4.21
N GLY A 75 -15.82 2.39 4.84
CA GLY A 75 -15.09 2.12 6.09
C GLY A 75 -13.73 1.45 5.91
N PHE A 76 -13.22 1.33 4.67
CA PHE A 76 -11.89 0.77 4.41
C PHE A 76 -10.77 1.80 4.58
N SER A 77 -9.72 1.39 5.27
CA SER A 77 -8.37 1.91 5.15
C SER A 77 -7.58 0.99 4.23
N MET A 78 -6.72 1.54 3.37
CA MET A 78 -5.99 0.75 2.36
C MET A 78 -4.48 0.91 2.54
N CYS A 79 -3.75 -0.21 2.50
CA CYS A 79 -2.30 -0.25 2.35
C CYS A 79 -1.94 -1.03 1.09
N TYR A 80 -0.96 -0.56 0.34
CA TYR A 80 -0.37 -1.27 -0.79
C TYR A 80 1.12 -1.42 -0.54
N LEU A 81 1.57 -2.66 -0.39
CA LEU A 81 2.97 -3.00 -0.18
C LEU A 81 3.58 -3.44 -1.50
N SER A 82 4.69 -2.81 -1.89
CA SER A 82 5.37 -3.11 -3.14
C SER A 82 6.83 -2.71 -3.08
N GLN A 83 7.67 -3.52 -3.73
CA GLN A 83 9.09 -3.19 -3.96
C GLN A 83 9.28 -2.23 -5.15
N VAL A 84 8.24 -2.04 -5.98
CA VAL A 84 8.32 -1.28 -7.23
C VAL A 84 7.26 -0.17 -7.24
N TYR A 85 7.65 1.02 -6.82
CA TYR A 85 6.78 2.21 -6.75
C TYR A 85 6.05 2.51 -8.07
N TYR A 86 6.73 2.35 -9.22
CA TYR A 86 6.13 2.61 -10.54
C TYR A 86 5.26 1.50 -11.10
N GLY A 87 5.34 0.30 -10.53
CA GLY A 87 4.41 -0.75 -10.92
C GLY A 87 3.01 -0.46 -10.39
N ILE A 88 2.90 0.30 -9.28
CA ILE A 88 1.62 0.77 -8.76
C ILE A 88 0.98 1.70 -9.79
N THR A 89 -0.34 1.63 -9.97
CA THR A 89 -1.00 2.52 -10.93
C THR A 89 -1.00 3.96 -10.43
N LYS A 90 -0.96 4.94 -11.34
CA LYS A 90 -0.98 6.36 -10.98
C LYS A 90 -2.22 6.74 -10.14
N ALA A 91 -3.37 6.12 -10.45
CA ALA A 91 -4.61 6.36 -9.69
C ALA A 91 -4.42 6.01 -8.20
N ILE A 92 -3.92 4.81 -7.90
CA ILE A 92 -3.66 4.38 -6.52
C ILE A 92 -2.70 5.33 -5.81
N ARG A 93 -1.63 5.78 -6.49
CA ARG A 93 -0.64 6.70 -5.90
C ARG A 93 -1.24 8.08 -5.57
N PHE A 94 -2.13 8.60 -6.40
CA PHE A 94 -2.76 9.91 -6.21
C PHE A 94 -3.87 9.90 -5.16
N ASP A 95 -4.56 8.76 -4.99
CA ASP A 95 -5.59 8.60 -3.96
C ASP A 95 -5.02 8.20 -2.58
N ALA A 96 -3.74 7.81 -2.51
CA ALA A 96 -3.05 7.52 -1.26
C ALA A 96 -2.80 8.81 -0.47
N GLN A 97 -3.02 8.77 0.84
CA GLN A 97 -2.74 9.91 1.75
C GLN A 97 -1.30 9.94 2.22
N TYR A 98 -0.66 8.78 2.30
CA TYR A 98 0.69 8.64 2.80
C TYR A 98 1.48 7.74 1.87
N CYS A 99 2.75 8.09 1.68
CA CYS A 99 3.73 7.28 0.98
C CYS A 99 4.90 6.99 1.93
N ILE A 100 5.11 5.72 2.27
CA ILE A 100 6.17 5.28 3.17
C ILE A 100 7.26 4.62 2.33
N LEU A 101 8.43 5.24 2.31
CA LEU A 101 9.59 4.82 1.53
C LEU A 101 10.59 4.10 2.43
N GLY A 102 10.75 2.80 2.18
CA GLY A 102 11.82 1.99 2.76
C GLY A 102 13.16 2.19 2.07
N ARG A 103 14.15 1.36 2.43
CA ARG A 103 15.50 1.40 1.84
C ARG A 103 15.51 0.90 0.39
N ASN A 104 16.65 1.07 -0.27
CA ASN A 104 16.97 0.51 -1.60
C ASN A 104 16.21 1.09 -2.81
N LEU A 105 15.49 2.20 -2.64
CA LEU A 105 14.97 2.95 -3.79
C LEU A 105 16.11 3.47 -4.66
N THR A 106 15.95 3.32 -5.97
CA THR A 106 16.93 3.81 -6.93
C THR A 106 16.83 5.33 -7.08
N LYS A 107 17.87 5.97 -7.63
CA LYS A 107 17.80 7.39 -8.02
C LYS A 107 16.66 7.66 -9.00
N LYS A 108 16.28 6.68 -9.83
CA LYS A 108 15.16 6.82 -10.76
C LYS A 108 13.84 6.88 -10.00
N ASP A 109 13.67 6.01 -9.00
CA ASP A 109 12.51 6.01 -8.09
C ASP A 109 12.36 7.34 -7.39
N LEU A 110 13.43 7.85 -6.77
CA LEU A 110 13.37 9.15 -6.11
C LEU A 110 13.05 10.30 -7.07
N ASN A 111 13.56 10.27 -8.32
CA ASN A 111 13.34 11.37 -9.26
C ASN A 111 11.89 11.52 -9.73
N MET A 112 11.17 10.42 -9.96
CA MET A 112 9.78 10.55 -10.40
C MET A 112 8.82 10.66 -9.21
N ILE A 113 9.18 10.14 -8.03
CA ILE A 113 8.55 10.53 -6.75
C ILE A 113 8.53 12.06 -6.68
N VAL A 114 9.69 12.74 -6.69
CA VAL A 114 9.78 14.23 -6.66
C VAL A 114 8.89 14.92 -7.69
N ARG A 115 8.71 14.35 -8.89
CA ARG A 115 7.88 14.96 -9.95
C ARG A 115 6.38 14.80 -9.72
N GLU A 116 5.97 13.79 -8.96
CA GLU A 116 4.58 13.58 -8.58
C GLU A 116 4.17 14.51 -7.43
N TYR A 117 5.11 14.97 -6.61
CA TYR A 117 4.88 15.95 -5.56
C TYR A 117 5.11 17.36 -6.09
N GLU A 118 4.04 18.15 -6.22
CA GLU A 118 4.14 19.59 -6.41
C GLU A 118 4.56 20.25 -5.07
N GLY A 119 5.85 20.14 -4.74
CA GLY A 119 6.41 20.68 -3.51
C GLY A 119 7.61 21.59 -3.75
N ASP A 120 7.99 22.33 -2.71
CA ASP A 120 9.17 23.22 -2.71
C ASP A 120 10.50 22.45 -2.71
N LEU A 121 10.46 21.14 -2.45
CA LEU A 121 11.65 20.30 -2.39
C LEU A 121 12.14 19.97 -3.80
N ASN A 122 13.37 20.35 -4.08
CA ASN A 122 14.04 19.88 -5.27
C ASN A 122 14.54 18.44 -5.10
N LYS A 123 14.90 17.83 -6.22
CA LYS A 123 15.35 16.44 -6.28
C LYS A 123 16.51 16.12 -5.33
N ASP A 124 17.52 16.99 -5.26
CA ASP A 124 18.72 16.71 -4.49
C ASP A 124 18.45 16.79 -2.99
N GLU A 125 17.53 17.67 -2.57
CA GLU A 125 17.02 17.76 -1.21
C GLU A 125 16.28 16.48 -0.82
N LEU A 126 15.37 15.96 -1.65
CA LEU A 126 14.66 14.72 -1.34
C LEU A 126 15.65 13.54 -1.23
N ILE A 127 16.61 13.43 -2.14
CA ILE A 127 17.62 12.36 -2.08
C ILE A 127 18.42 12.43 -0.78
N LEU A 128 18.78 13.64 -0.33
CA LEU A 128 19.50 13.84 0.93
C LEU A 128 18.65 13.43 2.14
N ILE A 129 17.39 13.88 2.17
CA ILE A 129 16.43 13.55 3.24
C ILE A 129 16.20 12.03 3.28
N TYR A 130 15.92 11.41 2.13
CA TYR A 130 15.72 9.98 2.00
C TYR A 130 16.91 9.18 2.52
N LYS A 131 18.13 9.54 2.11
CA LYS A 131 19.35 8.84 2.56
C LYS A 131 19.56 8.96 4.07
N ARG A 132 19.24 10.10 4.67
CA ARG A 132 19.33 10.31 6.12
C ARG A 132 18.25 9.54 6.86
N ALA A 133 17.00 9.66 6.41
CA ALA A 133 15.86 8.99 7.01
C ALA A 133 16.02 7.47 6.98
N THR A 134 16.55 6.91 5.89
CA THR A 134 16.70 5.46 5.70
C THR A 134 18.11 4.92 6.02
N ALA A 135 18.93 5.70 6.73
CA ALA A 135 20.33 5.35 7.03
C ALA A 135 20.46 4.07 7.88
N GLU A 136 19.55 3.89 8.84
CA GLU A 136 19.51 2.72 9.71
C GLU A 136 18.50 1.67 9.21
N PRO A 137 18.69 0.38 9.51
CA PRO A 137 17.70 -0.65 9.19
C PRO A 137 16.33 -0.32 9.81
N LEU A 138 15.26 -0.65 9.10
CA LEU A 138 13.86 -0.42 9.49
C LEU A 138 13.41 1.05 9.58
N ASN A 139 14.31 2.03 9.42
CA ASN A 139 13.88 3.42 9.28
C ASN A 139 13.30 3.68 7.89
N THR A 140 12.30 4.55 7.84
CA THR A 140 11.56 4.92 6.63
C THR A 140 11.46 6.43 6.48
N LEU A 141 11.33 6.90 5.24
CA LEU A 141 10.85 8.25 4.97
C LEU A 141 9.34 8.20 4.73
N MET A 142 8.56 8.89 5.55
CA MET A 142 7.11 9.06 5.32
C MET A 142 6.86 10.42 4.68
N ILE A 143 6.04 10.42 3.63
CA ILE A 143 5.59 11.61 2.90
C ILE A 143 4.06 11.70 3.05
N ASP A 144 3.57 12.88 3.44
CA ASP A 144 2.15 13.24 3.43
C ASP A 144 1.80 13.78 2.03
N MET A 145 0.82 13.17 1.37
CA MET A 145 0.50 13.33 -0.06
C MET A 145 -0.52 14.44 -0.33
#